data_AF-A0A4Q2XJZ8-F1
#
_entry.id   AF-A0A4Q2XJZ8-F1
#
_cell.length_a   1.000
_cell.length_b   1.000
_cell.length_c   1.000
_cell.angle_alpha   90.00
_cell.angle_beta   90.00
_cell.angle_gamma   90.00
#
_symmetry.space_group_name_H-M   'P 1'
#
loop_
_entity.id
_entity.type
_entity.pdbx_description
1 polymer ?
#
loop_
_entity_poly.entity_id
_entity_poly.type
_entity_poly.pdbx_seq_one_letter_code
_entity_poly.pdbx_strand_id
1 'polypeptide(L)'
;MRTRLFLLTAGPVILSALLILALYLTPFSYLYCLARESSWMKSKTRHELEARLFAFYSMQEMDPALTVWHQSPPWNLTPPKGDQKVLSYTIFAKERLDVLVAADGEIVDMFPVYE
;
A
#
# COMPACT_ATOMS: atom_id res chain seq x y z
N MET A 1 26.97 30.36 -32.82
CA MET A 1 25.79 29.68 -33.41
C MET A 1 25.66 28.19 -33.04
N ARG A 2 26.75 27.40 -32.95
CA ARG A 2 26.71 25.95 -32.65
C ARG A 2 26.08 25.55 -31.31
N THR A 3 26.25 26.34 -30.25
CA THR A 3 25.71 26.04 -28.91
C THR A 3 24.18 26.08 -28.83
N ARG A 4 23.53 26.95 -29.62
CA ARG A 4 22.06 27.07 -29.66
C ARG A 4 21.40 25.88 -30.35
N LEU A 5 22.04 25.32 -31.38
CA LEU A 5 21.55 24.11 -32.06
C LEU A 5 21.67 22.85 -31.20
N PHE A 6 22.72 22.75 -30.39
CA PHE A 6 22.91 21.64 -29.43
C PHE A 6 21.85 21.65 -28.32
N LEU A 7 21.52 22.83 -27.78
CA LEU A 7 20.44 22.97 -26.79
C LEU A 7 19.07 22.58 -27.35
N LEU A 8 18.79 22.89 -28.61
CA LEU A 8 17.51 22.58 -29.28
C LEU A 8 17.34 21.09 -29.62
N THR A 9 18.43 20.33 -29.72
CA THR A 9 18.41 18.92 -30.16
C THR A 9 18.73 17.94 -29.03
N ALA A 10 19.75 18.21 -28.22
CA ALA A 10 20.14 17.37 -27.10
C ALA A 10 19.27 17.63 -25.85
N GLY A 11 18.79 18.87 -25.66
CA GLY A 11 17.95 19.26 -24.52
C GLY A 11 16.67 18.41 -24.39
N PRO A 12 15.86 18.26 -25.46
CA PRO A 12 14.66 17.42 -25.42
C PRO A 12 14.98 15.95 -25.13
N VAL A 13 16.04 15.41 -25.72
CA VAL A 13 16.44 14.01 -25.56
C VAL A 13 16.89 13.73 -24.11
N ILE A 14 17.69 14.62 -23.54
CA ILE A 14 18.14 14.51 -22.14
C ILE A 14 16.96 14.67 -21.19
N LEU A 15 16.04 15.61 -21.45
CA LEU A 15 14.84 15.81 -20.65
C LEU A 15 13.93 14.57 -20.70
N SER A 16 13.72 13.97 -21.88
CA SER A 16 12.95 12.74 -22.04
C SER A 16 13.60 11.55 -21.34
N ALA A 17 14.93 11.40 -21.43
CA ALA A 17 15.66 10.34 -20.75
C ALA A 17 15.60 10.51 -19.22
N LEU A 18 15.74 11.73 -18.71
CA LEU A 18 15.56 12.04 -17.29
C LEU A 18 14.12 11.82 -16.84
N LEU A 19 13.13 12.14 -17.67
CA LEU A 19 11.73 11.89 -17.36
C LEU A 19 11.50 10.38 -17.29
N ILE A 20 11.90 9.59 -18.29
CA ILE A 20 11.77 8.12 -18.27
C ILE A 20 12.50 7.50 -17.09
N LEU A 21 13.73 7.96 -16.79
CA LEU A 21 14.49 7.48 -15.64
C LEU A 21 13.80 7.85 -14.33
N ALA A 22 13.28 9.07 -14.21
CA ALA A 22 12.47 9.48 -13.08
C ALA A 22 11.21 8.63 -12.99
N LEU A 23 10.52 8.34 -14.10
CA LEU A 23 9.34 7.47 -14.11
C LEU A 23 9.67 6.01 -13.76
N TYR A 24 10.86 5.54 -14.08
CA TYR A 24 11.34 4.19 -13.76
C TYR A 24 11.80 4.07 -12.30
N LEU A 25 12.41 5.13 -11.76
CA LEU A 25 12.89 5.21 -10.38
C LEU A 25 11.79 5.61 -9.40
N THR A 26 10.87 6.50 -9.80
CA THR A 26 9.67 6.74 -9.02
C THR A 26 8.84 5.48 -9.10
N PRO A 27 8.49 4.88 -7.96
CA PRO A 27 7.48 3.86 -7.95
C PRO A 27 6.19 4.55 -8.41
N PHE A 28 5.81 4.46 -9.68
CA PHE A 28 4.47 4.84 -10.14
C PHE A 28 3.39 4.11 -9.34
N SER A 29 3.76 2.95 -8.79
CA SER A 29 3.05 2.30 -7.71
C SER A 29 2.73 3.31 -6.62
N TYR A 30 3.69 3.98 -5.96
CA TYR A 30 3.44 4.87 -4.81
C TYR A 30 2.35 5.92 -5.02
N LEU A 31 2.38 6.73 -6.09
CA LEU A 31 1.33 7.73 -6.34
C LEU A 31 -0.03 7.10 -6.71
N TYR A 32 -0.02 6.04 -7.53
CA TYR A 32 -1.21 5.26 -7.83
C TYR A 32 -1.79 4.58 -6.58
N CYS A 33 -0.91 4.18 -5.68
CA CYS A 33 -1.14 3.47 -4.44
C CYS A 33 -1.71 4.38 -3.36
N LEU A 34 -1.17 5.58 -3.19
CA LEU A 34 -1.76 6.66 -2.37
C LEU A 34 -3.16 7.04 -2.85
N ALA A 35 -3.35 7.18 -4.17
CA ALA A 35 -4.68 7.47 -4.72
C ALA A 35 -5.67 6.32 -4.44
N ARG A 36 -5.21 5.07 -4.59
CA ARG A 36 -5.97 3.84 -4.31
C ARG A 36 -6.17 3.58 -2.82
N GLU A 37 -5.28 4.06 -1.94
CA GLU A 37 -5.33 3.91 -0.49
C GLU A 37 -6.69 4.34 0.05
N SER A 38 -7.12 5.54 -0.36
CA SER A 38 -8.43 6.06 -0.03
C SER A 38 -9.60 5.16 -0.45
N SER A 39 -9.41 4.32 -1.47
CA SER A 39 -10.44 3.42 -1.99
C SER A 39 -10.46 2.09 -1.26
N TRP A 40 -9.31 1.49 -0.91
CA TRP A 40 -9.30 0.20 -0.23
C TRP A 40 -9.46 0.34 1.30
N MET A 41 -9.06 1.45 1.91
CA MET A 41 -9.38 1.81 3.30
C MET A 41 -10.88 1.96 3.58
N LYS A 42 -11.71 2.11 2.54
CA LYS A 42 -13.18 2.17 2.65
C LYS A 42 -13.87 0.80 2.62
N SER A 43 -13.11 -0.28 2.51
CA SER A 43 -13.68 -1.63 2.39
C SER A 43 -14.22 -2.10 3.73
N LYS A 44 -15.42 -2.65 3.72
CA LYS A 44 -16.10 -3.15 4.93
C LYS A 44 -15.91 -4.64 5.14
N THR A 45 -15.64 -5.36 4.06
CA THR A 45 -15.48 -6.82 4.07
C THR A 45 -14.14 -7.21 3.48
N ARG A 46 -13.63 -8.36 3.92
CA ARG A 46 -12.42 -8.96 3.36
C ARG A 46 -12.49 -9.09 1.84
N HIS A 47 -13.61 -9.57 1.30
CA HIS A 47 -13.75 -9.81 -0.13
C HIS A 47 -13.69 -8.52 -0.96
N GLU A 48 -14.34 -7.45 -0.46
CA GLU A 48 -14.31 -6.13 -1.08
C GLU A 48 -12.89 -5.52 -1.05
N LEU A 49 -12.18 -5.72 0.06
CA LEU A 49 -10.80 -5.31 0.22
C LEU A 49 -9.88 -6.04 -0.78
N GLU A 50 -10.00 -7.36 -0.87
CA GLU A 50 -9.20 -8.19 -1.79
C GLU A 50 -9.45 -7.83 -3.26
N ALA A 51 -10.71 -7.61 -3.65
CA ALA A 51 -11.06 -7.17 -5.00
C ALA A 51 -10.46 -5.81 -5.37
N ARG A 52 -10.30 -4.91 -4.39
CA ARG A 52 -9.74 -3.57 -4.60
C ARG A 52 -8.22 -3.55 -4.61
N LEU A 53 -7.59 -4.42 -3.84
CA LEU A 53 -6.14 -4.49 -3.75
C LEU A 53 -5.52 -5.20 -4.97
N PHE A 54 -6.32 -5.92 -5.77
CA PHE A 54 -6.12 -6.45 -7.15
C PHE A 54 -4.79 -7.19 -7.47
N ALA A 55 -3.77 -7.10 -6.62
CA ALA A 55 -2.46 -7.72 -6.75
C ALA A 55 -1.75 -7.67 -5.38
N PHE A 56 -2.02 -8.66 -4.54
CA PHE A 56 -1.15 -8.93 -3.38
C PHE A 56 -0.02 -9.84 -3.81
N TYR A 57 1.21 -9.49 -3.41
CA TYR A 57 2.37 -10.37 -3.62
C TYR A 57 2.41 -11.51 -2.59
N SER A 58 1.85 -11.28 -1.40
CA SER A 58 1.65 -12.31 -0.38
C SER A 58 0.59 -11.86 0.63
N MET A 59 -0.12 -12.85 1.20
CA MET A 59 -1.06 -12.68 2.30
C MET A 59 -0.69 -13.71 3.37
N GLN A 60 -0.60 -13.27 4.62
CA GLN A 60 -0.39 -14.15 5.77
C GLN A 60 -1.51 -13.93 6.79
N GLU A 61 -2.12 -15.03 7.22
CA GLU A 61 -3.09 -15.04 8.32
C GLU A 61 -2.35 -15.35 9.62
N MET A 62 -2.61 -14.56 10.66
CA MET A 62 -2.01 -14.73 11.98
C MET A 62 -3.03 -14.50 13.09
N ASP A 63 -2.80 -15.14 14.23
CA ASP A 63 -3.53 -14.86 15.46
C ASP A 63 -3.17 -13.44 15.95
N PRO A 64 -4.16 -12.58 16.27
CA PRO A 64 -3.91 -11.25 16.81
C PRO A 64 -2.95 -11.24 18.00
N ALA A 65 -2.99 -12.27 18.86
CA ALA A 65 -2.14 -12.41 20.04
C ALA A 65 -0.63 -12.50 19.73
N LEU A 66 -0.28 -12.89 18.50
CA LEU A 66 1.09 -13.05 18.03
C LEU A 66 1.63 -11.84 17.27
N THR A 67 0.84 -10.76 17.18
CA THR A 67 1.19 -9.59 16.35
C THR A 67 1.33 -8.32 17.18
N VAL A 68 1.83 -7.28 16.54
CA VAL A 68 1.88 -5.93 17.12
C VAL A 68 0.49 -5.39 17.51
N TRP A 69 -0.60 -6.01 17.02
CA TRP A 69 -2.00 -5.84 17.45
C TRP A 69 -2.32 -6.38 18.85
N HIS A 70 -1.34 -6.87 19.59
CA HIS A 70 -1.43 -7.00 21.04
C HIS A 70 -0.46 -6.07 21.82
N GLN A 71 0.54 -5.47 21.16
CA GLN A 71 1.70 -4.88 21.85
C GLN A 71 1.83 -3.34 21.79
N SER A 72 1.35 -2.63 20.76
CA SER A 72 1.32 -1.14 20.78
C SER A 72 0.18 -0.52 19.94
N PRO A 73 -0.33 0.68 20.31
CA PRO A 73 -1.52 1.31 19.72
C PRO A 73 -1.47 1.48 18.19
N PRO A 74 -2.64 1.61 17.50
CA PRO A 74 -3.75 2.46 17.93
C PRO A 74 -4.89 1.68 18.63
N TRP A 75 -4.74 1.40 19.93
CA TRP A 75 -5.76 0.74 20.75
C TRP A 75 -6.98 1.58 21.11
N ASN A 76 -7.08 2.82 20.64
CA ASN A 76 -8.20 3.65 21.07
C ASN A 76 -9.53 3.27 20.39
N LEU A 77 -9.58 2.25 19.52
CA LEU A 77 -10.81 1.91 18.80
C LEU A 77 -11.40 0.53 19.17
N THR A 78 -10.69 -0.61 19.07
CA THR A 78 -11.23 -1.90 19.57
C THR A 78 -10.12 -2.93 19.84
N PRO A 79 -10.00 -3.53 21.05
CA PRO A 79 -9.07 -4.64 21.28
C PRO A 79 -9.52 -5.90 20.52
N PRO A 80 -8.59 -6.78 20.09
CA PRO A 80 -8.94 -8.01 19.40
C PRO A 80 -9.79 -8.93 20.30
N LYS A 81 -10.88 -9.48 19.77
CA LYS A 81 -11.73 -10.49 20.44
C LYS A 81 -11.36 -11.90 19.97
N GLY A 82 -11.68 -12.91 20.78
CA GLY A 82 -11.17 -14.29 20.65
C GLY A 82 -11.52 -15.05 19.35
N ASP A 83 -12.34 -14.45 18.49
CA ASP A 83 -12.77 -14.98 17.20
C ASP A 83 -12.23 -14.17 16.01
N GLN A 84 -11.45 -13.13 16.27
CA GLN A 84 -10.89 -12.24 15.26
C GLN A 84 -9.51 -12.73 14.77
N LYS A 85 -9.16 -12.33 13.55
CA LYS A 85 -7.93 -12.72 12.88
C LYS A 85 -7.23 -11.51 12.28
N VAL A 86 -5.90 -11.53 12.25
CA VAL A 86 -5.11 -10.53 11.55
C VAL A 86 -4.69 -11.07 10.19
N LEU A 87 -4.99 -10.30 9.15
CA LEU A 87 -4.56 -10.54 7.78
C LEU A 87 -3.48 -9.53 7.43
N SER A 88 -2.27 -10.02 7.19
CA SER A 88 -1.13 -9.21 6.80
C SER A 88 -0.94 -9.30 5.29
N TYR A 89 -1.07 -8.15 4.63
CA TYR A 89 -0.91 -8.01 3.19
C TYR A 89 0.37 -7.24 2.85
N THR A 90 1.11 -7.71 1.85
CA THR A 90 2.17 -6.90 1.24
C THR A 90 1.57 -5.98 0.18
N ILE A 91 1.54 -4.68 0.46
CA ILE A 91 1.15 -3.62 -0.46
C ILE A 91 2.39 -2.84 -0.91
N PHE A 92 2.25 -2.08 -2.01
CA PHE A 92 3.27 -1.13 -2.50
C PHE A 92 4.67 -1.76 -2.64
N ALA A 93 4.71 -2.98 -3.17
CA ALA A 93 5.88 -3.85 -3.37
C ALA A 93 6.61 -4.34 -2.10
N LYS A 94 6.58 -3.59 -0.98
CA LYS A 94 7.32 -3.93 0.26
C LYS A 94 6.66 -3.49 1.55
N GLU A 95 5.56 -2.76 1.48
CA GLU A 95 4.90 -2.19 2.65
C GLU A 95 3.85 -3.17 3.18
N ARG A 96 3.59 -3.10 4.48
CA ARG A 96 2.71 -4.05 5.17
C ARG A 96 1.43 -3.34 5.56
N LEU A 97 0.31 -3.92 5.14
CA LEU A 97 -1.01 -3.57 5.62
C LEU A 97 -1.51 -4.71 6.49
N ASP A 98 -1.72 -4.43 7.76
CA ASP A 98 -2.41 -5.36 8.63
C ASP A 98 -3.89 -5.01 8.73
N VAL A 99 -4.73 -6.04 8.71
CA VAL A 99 -6.19 -5.89 8.73
C VAL A 99 -6.75 -6.83 9.77
N LEU A 100 -7.52 -6.29 10.71
CA LEU A 100 -8.25 -7.06 11.70
C LEU A 100 -9.62 -7.43 11.13
N VAL A 101 -9.91 -8.72 11.07
CA VAL A 101 -11.14 -9.27 10.49
C VAL A 101 -11.88 -10.09 11.53
N ALA A 102 -13.19 -9.90 11.65
CA ALA A 102 -14.06 -10.70 12.50
C ALA A 102 -14.37 -12.08 11.89
N ALA A 103 -14.95 -12.97 12.68
CA ALA A 103 -15.26 -14.34 12.24
C ALA A 103 -16.23 -14.41 11.04
N ASP A 104 -17.07 -13.38 10.87
CA ASP A 104 -18.01 -13.22 9.76
C ASP A 104 -17.37 -12.62 8.49
N GLY A 105 -16.09 -12.23 8.55
CA GLY A 105 -15.35 -11.63 7.44
C GLY A 105 -15.48 -10.10 7.34
N GLU A 106 -16.13 -9.46 8.31
CA GLU A 106 -16.16 -8.00 8.41
C GLU A 106 -14.81 -7.44 8.88
N ILE A 107 -14.44 -6.29 8.32
CA ILE A 107 -13.22 -5.60 8.68
C ILE A 107 -13.50 -4.73 9.88
N VAL A 108 -12.80 -5.03 10.96
CA VAL A 108 -12.91 -4.30 12.23
C VAL A 108 -11.99 -3.09 12.20
N ASP A 109 -10.76 -3.26 11.72
CA ASP A 109 -9.77 -2.18 11.61
C ASP A 109 -8.69 -2.48 10.57
N MET A 110 -8.01 -1.44 10.10
CA MET A 110 -6.89 -1.52 9.16
C MET A 110 -5.75 -0.61 9.63
N PHE A 111 -4.55 -1.17 9.70
CA PHE A 111 -3.35 -0.42 10.04
C PHE A 111 -2.29 -0.58 8.96
N PRO A 112 -2.03 0.48 8.17
CA PRO A 112 -0.88 0.48 7.31
C PRO A 112 0.38 0.80 8.12
N VAL A 113 1.41 -0.03 7.98
CA VAL A 113 2.74 0.22 8.55
C VAL A 113 3.49 1.13 7.58
N TYR A 114 3.09 2.41 7.51
CA TYR A 114 3.93 3.46 6.91
C TYR A 114 4.70 4.11 8.06
N GLU A 115 6.01 3.89 8.11
CA GLU A 115 6.91 4.72 8.93
C GLU A 115 7.24 6.04 8.22
#